data_AF-A0A0F2NTW6-F1
#
_entry.id   AF-A0A0F2NTW6-F1
#
_cell.length_a   1.000
_cell.length_b   1.000
_cell.length_c   1.000
_cell.angle_alpha   90.00
_cell.angle_beta   90.00
_cell.angle_gamma   90.00
#
_symmetry.space_group_name_H-M   'P 1'
#
loop_
_entity.id
_entity.type
_entity.pdbx_description
1 polymer ?
#
loop_
_entity_poly.entity_id
_entity_poly.type
_entity_poly.pdbx_seq_one_letter_code
_entity_poly.pdbx_strand_id
1 'polypeptide(L)'
;MKDELYKKELWITIVFSALLMLFGHFASVFVMFPSLKGGMMWGFPVEYIVPILMGWFGLMGVCIAMALVCNKFDDDMEAYAKTQGQEVMSDKTGGK
;
A
#
# COMPACT_ATOMS: atom_id res chain seq x y z
N MET A 1 20.33 -7.20 -4.09
CA MET A 1 19.15 -7.99 -4.48
C MET A 1 18.31 -8.49 -3.31
N LYS A 2 18.77 -9.42 -2.44
CA LYS A 2 17.97 -9.84 -1.25
C LYS A 2 17.61 -8.66 -0.33
N ASP A 3 18.60 -7.85 0.01
CA ASP A 3 18.41 -6.67 0.87
C ASP A 3 17.48 -5.62 0.25
N GLU A 4 17.42 -5.55 -1.09
CA GLU A 4 16.57 -4.60 -1.81
C GLU A 4 15.11 -5.06 -1.81
N LEU A 5 14.87 -6.37 -1.97
CA LEU A 5 13.55 -6.98 -1.82
C LEU A 5 13.00 -6.80 -0.41
N TYR A 6 13.80 -7.05 0.62
CA TYR A 6 13.39 -6.82 2.02
C TYR A 6 13.11 -5.34 2.30
N LYS A 7 13.95 -4.42 1.81
CA LYS A 7 13.68 -2.98 1.94
C LYS A 7 12.39 -2.57 1.23
N LYS A 8 12.10 -3.17 0.07
CA LYS A 8 10.88 -2.90 -0.71
C LYS A 8 9.64 -3.39 0.04
N GLU A 9 9.65 -4.59 0.61
CA GLU A 9 8.57 -5.12 1.45
C GLU A 9 8.27 -4.20 2.65
N LEU A 10 9.33 -3.79 3.36
CA LEU A 10 9.21 -2.91 4.52
C LEU A 10 8.58 -1.57 4.12
N TRP A 11 9.03 -0.98 3.01
CA TRP A 11 8.49 0.28 2.49
C TRP A 11 7.03 0.16 2.06
N ILE A 12 6.67 -0.91 1.33
CA ILE A 12 5.29 -1.20 0.94
C ILE A 12 4.41 -1.29 2.18
N THR A 13 4.84 -2.04 3.19
CA THR A 13 4.10 -2.24 4.45
C THR A 13 3.89 -0.93 5.20
N ILE A 14 4.94 -0.12 5.38
CA ILE A 14 4.86 1.17 6.07
C ILE A 14 3.91 2.11 5.33
N VAL A 15 4.06 2.22 4.01
CA VAL A 15 3.26 3.13 3.19
C VAL A 15 1.78 2.74 3.23
N PHE A 16 1.45 1.49 2.97
CA PHE A 16 0.05 1.05 2.99
C PHE A 16 -0.55 1.10 4.39
N SER A 17 0.21 0.83 5.45
CA SER A 17 -0.28 1.00 6.82
C SER A 17 -0.64 2.45 7.12
N ALA A 18 0.23 3.40 6.72
CA ALA A 18 -0.04 4.83 6.88
C ALA A 18 -1.26 5.27 6.05
N LEU A 19 -1.38 4.80 4.80
CA LEU A 19 -2.52 5.11 3.94
C LEU A 19 -3.83 4.56 4.50
N LEU A 20 -3.86 3.28 4.92
CA LEU A 20 -5.05 2.68 5.51
C LEU A 20 -5.48 3.42 6.79
N MET A 21 -4.53 3.79 7.64
CA MET A 21 -4.82 4.59 8.84
C MET A 21 -5.39 5.97 8.48
N LEU A 22 -4.82 6.66 7.48
CA LEU A 22 -5.25 7.99 7.06
C LEU A 22 -6.65 7.96 6.46
N PHE A 23 -6.94 7.00 5.57
CA PHE A 23 -8.24 6.89 4.92
C PHE A 23 -9.31 6.32 5.85
N GLY A 24 -8.95 5.38 6.74
CA GLY A 24 -9.85 4.85 7.77
C GLY A 24 -10.22 5.84 8.88
N HIS A 25 -9.33 6.80 9.15
CA HIS A 25 -9.53 7.84 10.18
C HIS A 25 -9.59 9.25 9.58
N PHE A 26 -10.07 9.39 8.34
CA PHE A 26 -10.03 10.65 7.61
C PHE A 26 -10.81 11.78 8.32
N ALA A 27 -11.83 11.45 9.12
CA ALA A 27 -12.57 12.41 9.94
C ALA A 27 -11.67 13.20 10.91
N SER A 28 -10.57 12.60 11.39
CA SER A 28 -9.61 13.23 12.30
C SER A 28 -8.93 14.47 11.70
N VAL A 29 -8.87 14.58 10.36
CA VAL A 29 -8.33 15.76 9.67
C VAL A 29 -9.13 17.02 10.03
N PHE A 30 -10.46 16.92 10.11
CA PHE A 30 -11.32 18.04 10.49
C PHE A 30 -11.20 18.41 11.97
N VAL A 31 -10.79 17.47 12.83
CA VAL A 31 -10.48 17.76 14.24
C VAL A 31 -9.14 18.49 14.35
N MET A 32 -8.13 18.04 13.62
CA MET A 32 -6.78 18.63 13.61
C MET A 32 -6.75 20.01 12.97
N PHE A 33 -7.61 20.24 11.96
CA PHE A 33 -7.69 21.51 11.23
C PHE A 33 -9.14 22.06 11.28
N PRO A 34 -9.53 22.75 12.36
CA PRO A 34 -10.87 23.29 12.52
C PRO A 34 -11.28 24.29 11.43
N SER A 35 -10.31 24.94 10.78
CA SER A 35 -10.54 25.86 9.66
C SER A 35 -11.12 25.21 8.41
N LEU A 36 -11.04 23.87 8.29
CA LEU A 36 -11.66 23.11 7.21
C LEU A 36 -13.14 22.82 7.44
N LYS A 37 -13.67 23.12 8.65
CA LYS A 37 -15.09 22.94 8.99
C LYS A 37 -15.94 24.10 8.47
N GLY A 38 -17.24 23.86 8.32
CA GLY A 38 -18.22 24.90 7.98
C GLY A 38 -18.42 25.11 6.47
N GLY A 39 -17.71 24.34 5.64
CA GLY A 39 -18.05 24.23 4.23
C GLY A 39 -19.28 23.35 4.03
N MET A 40 -20.01 23.59 2.95
CA MET A 40 -21.11 22.73 2.50
C MET A 40 -20.74 22.12 1.14
N MET A 41 -20.90 20.81 0.99
CA MET A 41 -20.71 20.08 -0.26
C MET A 41 -21.96 19.23 -0.52
N TRP A 42 -22.58 19.44 -1.68
CA TRP A 42 -23.85 18.78 -2.06
C TRP A 42 -24.97 18.89 -1.01
N GLY A 43 -25.01 20.00 -0.26
CA GLY A 43 -26.01 20.22 0.78
C GLY A 43 -25.70 19.56 2.13
N PHE A 44 -24.56 18.89 2.26
CA PHE A 44 -24.08 18.32 3.52
C PHE A 44 -22.85 19.07 4.04
N PRO A 45 -22.63 19.13 5.37
CA PRO A 45 -21.40 19.69 5.90
C PRO A 45 -20.19 18.84 5.46
N VAL A 46 -19.13 19.53 5.03
CA VAL A 46 -17.94 18.93 4.41
C VAL A 46 -17.26 17.95 5.36
N GLU A 47 -17.25 18.24 6.67
CA GLU A 47 -16.69 17.39 7.72
C GLU A 47 -17.38 16.03 7.89
N TYR A 48 -18.54 15.80 7.24
CA TYR A 48 -19.21 14.50 7.22
C TYR A 48 -19.11 13.83 5.86
N ILE A 49 -19.44 14.54 4.79
CA ILE A 49 -19.50 13.93 3.46
C ILE A 49 -18.12 13.55 2.94
N VAL A 50 -17.10 14.37 3.18
CA VAL A 50 -15.74 14.07 2.71
C VAL A 50 -15.15 12.84 3.40
N PRO A 51 -15.20 12.70 4.75
CA PRO A 51 -14.76 11.46 5.39
C PRO A 51 -15.51 10.21 4.93
N ILE A 52 -16.81 10.30 4.62
CA ILE A 52 -17.57 9.17 4.07
C ILE A 52 -17.03 8.78 2.69
N LEU A 53 -16.83 9.75 1.79
CA LEU A 53 -16.31 9.48 0.45
C LEU A 53 -14.88 8.93 0.49
N MET A 54 -14.04 9.47 1.37
CA MET A 54 -12.66 9.01 1.56
C MET A 54 -12.61 7.63 2.22
N GLY A 55 -13.42 7.37 3.25
CA GLY A 55 -13.50 6.08 3.92
C GLY A 55 -14.13 4.97 3.07
N TRP A 56 -14.96 5.33 2.08
CA TRP A 56 -15.55 4.37 1.15
C TRP A 56 -14.72 4.24 -0.12
N PHE A 57 -14.81 5.23 -1.02
CA PHE A 57 -14.20 5.17 -2.34
C PHE A 57 -12.69 5.36 -2.26
N GLY A 58 -12.22 6.24 -1.38
CA GLY A 58 -10.79 6.43 -1.15
C GLY A 58 -10.14 5.15 -0.62
N LEU A 59 -10.72 4.54 0.42
CA LEU A 59 -10.22 3.29 1.00
C LEU A 59 -10.27 2.15 -0.01
N MET A 60 -11.35 2.03 -0.79
CA MET A 60 -11.45 1.06 -1.88
C MET A 60 -10.30 1.23 -2.87
N GLY A 61 -10.00 2.47 -3.29
CA GLY A 61 -8.88 2.77 -4.18
C GLY A 61 -7.52 2.37 -3.59
N VAL A 62 -7.30 2.65 -2.30
CA VAL A 62 -6.08 2.24 -1.58
C VAL A 62 -5.95 0.71 -1.56
N CYS A 63 -7.02 -0.02 -1.27
CA CYS A 63 -7.01 -1.49 -1.25
C CYS A 63 -6.74 -2.09 -2.62
N ILE A 64 -7.30 -1.53 -3.70
CA ILE A 64 -7.01 -1.97 -5.08
C ILE A 64 -5.53 -1.74 -5.40
N ALA A 65 -5.00 -0.54 -5.10
CA ALA A 65 -3.59 -0.25 -5.32
C ALA A 65 -2.68 -1.19 -4.51
N MET A 66 -3.06 -1.49 -3.26
CA MET A 66 -2.34 -2.45 -2.41
C MET A 66 -2.30 -3.83 -3.03
N ALA A 67 -3.44 -4.35 -3.49
CA ALA A 67 -3.51 -5.65 -4.14
C ALA A 67 -2.60 -5.72 -5.38
N LEU A 68 -2.62 -4.70 -6.23
CA LEU A 68 -1.77 -4.66 -7.43
C LEU A 68 -0.27 -4.62 -7.09
N VAL A 69 0.11 -3.82 -6.10
CA VAL A 69 1.52 -3.68 -5.68
C VAL A 69 2.01 -4.96 -5.00
N CYS A 70 1.21 -5.57 -4.13
CA CYS A 70 1.54 -6.82 -3.46
C CYS A 70 1.66 -7.98 -4.46
N ASN A 71 0.71 -8.13 -5.39
CA ASN A 71 0.79 -9.17 -6.41
C ASN A 71 2.08 -9.06 -7.24
N LYS A 72 2.43 -7.85 -7.67
CA LYS A 72 3.68 -7.62 -8.41
C LYS A 72 4.93 -7.90 -7.55
N PHE A 73 4.88 -7.59 -6.27
CA PHE A 73 5.98 -7.87 -5.35
C PHE A 73 6.18 -9.38 -5.16
N ASP A 74 5.09 -10.14 -5.03
CA ASP A 74 5.12 -11.60 -4.94
C ASP A 74 5.71 -12.23 -6.23
N ASP A 75 5.32 -11.73 -7.41
CA ASP A 75 5.89 -12.15 -8.71
C ASP A 75 7.41 -11.90 -8.77
N ASP A 76 7.87 -10.72 -8.32
CA ASP A 76 9.30 -10.37 -8.27
C ASP A 76 10.07 -11.33 -7.32
N MET A 77 9.45 -11.69 -6.18
CA MET A 77 10.01 -12.65 -5.23
C MET A 77 10.14 -14.05 -5.82
N GLU A 78 9.11 -14.54 -6.52
CA GLU A 78 9.12 -15.85 -7.15
C GLU A 78 10.20 -15.94 -8.24
N ALA A 79 10.31 -14.91 -9.09
CA ALA A 79 11.33 -14.82 -10.12
C ALA A 79 12.75 -14.85 -9.53
N TYR A 80 12.97 -14.14 -8.42
CA TYR A 80 14.25 -14.15 -7.71
C TYR A 80 14.57 -15.53 -7.12
N ALA A 81 13.60 -16.17 -6.46
CA ALA A 81 13.76 -17.50 -5.88
C ALA A 81 14.10 -18.55 -6.94
N LYS A 82 13.45 -18.50 -8.10
CA LYS A 82 13.71 -19.38 -9.23
C LYS A 82 15.13 -19.21 -9.80
N THR A 83 15.60 -17.97 -9.91
CA THR A 83 16.95 -17.65 -10.40
C THR A 83 18.02 -18.20 -9.44
N GLN A 84 17.83 -18.02 -8.12
CA GLN A 84 18.73 -18.58 -7.11
C GLN A 84 18.71 -20.11 -7.09
N GLY A 85 17.55 -20.75 -7.25
CA GLY A 85 17.43 -22.21 -7.35
C GLY A 85 18.14 -22.80 -8.58
N GLN A 86 18.12 -22.10 -9.71
CA GLN A 86 18.83 -22.52 -10.92
C GLN A 86 20.36 -22.35 -10.81
N GLU A 87 20.86 -21.27 -10.18
CA GLU A 87 22.31 -21.13 -9.91
C GLU A 87 22.83 -22.28 -9.02
N VAL A 88 22.11 -22.64 -7.97
CA VAL A 88 22.50 -23.75 -7.06
C VAL A 88 22.49 -25.11 -7.77
N MET A 89 21.60 -25.32 -8.73
CA MET A 89 21.55 -26.55 -9.53
C MET A 89 22.66 -26.60 -10.60
N SER A 90 23.00 -25.45 -11.20
CA SER A 90 24.08 -25.33 -12.18
C SER A 90 25.46 -25.56 -11.55
N ASP A 91 25.70 -25.00 -10.36
CA ASP A 91 26.93 -25.19 -9.58
C ASP A 91 27.17 -26.67 -9.22
N LYS A 92 26.12 -27.39 -8.81
CA LYS A 92 26.20 -28.83 -8.52
C LYS A 92 26.46 -29.72 -9.75
N THR A 93 26.21 -29.22 -10.95
CA THR A 93 26.33 -30.01 -12.19
C THR A 93 27.62 -29.70 -12.97
N GLY A 94 28.27 -28.56 -12.67
CA GLY A 94 29.51 -28.09 -13.31
C GLY A 94 30.81 -28.65 -12.72
N GLY A 95 30.75 -29.44 -11.64
CA GLY A 95 31.91 -30.11 -11.05
C GLY A 95 32.20 -31.45 -11.74
N LYS A 96 32.83 -31.43 -12.91
CA LYS A 96 33.58 -32.57 -13.47
C LYS A 96 34.93 -32.10 -13.94
#